data_AF-A0A820QUD4-F1
#
_entry.id   AF-A0A820QUD4-F1
#
_cell.length_a   1.000
_cell.length_b   1.000
_cell.length_c   1.000
_cell.angle_alpha   90.00
_cell.angle_beta   90.00
_cell.angle_gamma   90.00
#
_symmetry.space_group_name_H-M   'P 1'
#
loop_
_entity.id
_entity.type
_entity.pdbx_description
1 polymer ?
#
loop_
_entity_poly.entity_id
_entity_poly.type
_entity_poly.pdbx_seq_one_letter_code
_entity_poly.pdbx_strand_id
1 'polypeptide(L)'
;MPDSFMLVICITSTALFDCSESHNIWKRDGLEAYKKHQLDRVMEPLKPGVGFRLVQSLLSLNSSADKELVEVVLVSRNDSKAGKRVRNSLNHYKLGITRMSFTAGTDVTTYLQAYGCDLFLTTEENQ
;
A
#
# COMPACT_ATOMS: atom_id res chain seq x y z
N MET A 1 -26.00 3.59 20.64
CA MET A 1 -25.90 3.01 19.28
C MET A 1 -24.80 1.98 19.33
N PRO A 2 -24.94 0.77 18.77
CA PRO A 2 -23.80 -0.14 18.71
C PRO A 2 -22.68 0.55 17.90
N ASP A 3 -21.44 0.38 18.33
CA ASP A 3 -20.26 0.97 17.70
C ASP A 3 -20.29 0.72 16.19
N SER A 4 -20.08 1.78 15.41
CA SER A 4 -20.02 1.69 13.96
C SER A 4 -18.84 0.82 13.56
N PHE A 5 -19.08 -0.39 13.07
CA PHE A 5 -18.03 -1.31 12.62
C PHE A 5 -17.41 -0.77 11.33
N MET A 6 -16.20 -0.23 11.42
CA MET A 6 -15.40 0.20 10.28
C MET A 6 -14.44 -0.93 9.93
N LEU A 7 -14.49 -1.42 8.69
CA LEU A 7 -13.58 -2.45 8.21
C LEU A 7 -12.21 -1.84 7.89
N VAL A 8 -11.19 -2.19 8.67
CA VAL A 8 -9.81 -1.76 8.46
C VAL A 8 -9.06 -2.79 7.63
N ILE A 9 -8.68 -2.41 6.42
CA ILE A 9 -7.93 -3.25 5.48
C ILE A 9 -6.49 -2.78 5.43
N CYS A 10 -5.55 -3.62 5.85
CA CYS A 10 -4.14 -3.38 5.58
C CYS A 10 -3.75 -4.01 4.25
N ILE A 11 -3.01 -3.27 3.40
CA ILE A 11 -2.55 -3.77 2.11
C ILE A 11 -1.07 -3.48 1.89
N THR A 12 -0.35 -4.43 1.29
CA THR A 12 1.05 -4.21 0.90
C THR A 12 1.18 -3.36 -0.35
N SER A 13 2.27 -2.58 -0.46
CA SER A 13 2.53 -1.77 -1.66
C SER A 13 2.61 -2.62 -2.94
N THR A 14 3.09 -3.86 -2.85
CA THR A 14 3.19 -4.80 -3.99
C THR A 14 1.85 -5.41 -4.38
N ALA A 15 0.90 -5.53 -3.44
CA ALA A 15 -0.47 -5.92 -3.76
C ALA A 15 -1.24 -4.76 -4.40
N LEU A 16 -1.07 -3.54 -3.90
CA LEU A 16 -1.77 -2.37 -4.41
C LEU A 16 -1.22 -1.89 -5.77
N PHE A 17 0.09 -1.97 -5.98
CA PHE A 17 0.76 -1.49 -7.17
C PHE A 17 1.69 -2.53 -7.77
N ASP A 18 1.81 -2.53 -9.10
CA ASP A 18 2.81 -3.32 -9.80
C ASP A 18 4.20 -2.76 -9.52
N CYS A 19 4.99 -3.54 -8.78
CA CYS A 19 6.36 -3.24 -8.40
C CYS A 19 7.36 -4.21 -9.04
N SER A 20 6.96 -4.99 -10.06
CA SER A 20 7.76 -6.05 -10.66
C SER A 20 9.08 -5.55 -11.26
N GLU A 21 9.07 -4.41 -11.96
CA GLU A 21 10.27 -3.78 -12.53
C GLU A 21 11.27 -3.40 -11.42
N SER A 22 10.82 -2.67 -10.40
CA SER A 22 11.68 -2.26 -9.28
C SER A 22 12.22 -3.47 -8.51
N HIS A 23 11.40 -4.53 -8.33
CA HIS A 23 11.84 -5.77 -7.69
C HIS A 23 12.92 -6.49 -8.50
N ASN A 24 12.79 -6.55 -9.83
CA ASN A 24 13.79 -7.14 -10.70
C ASN A 24 15.11 -6.36 -10.66
N ILE A 25 15.06 -5.02 -10.62
CA ILE A 25 16.25 -4.18 -10.46
C ILE A 25 16.92 -4.45 -9.11
N TRP A 26 16.15 -4.56 -8.02
CA TRP A 26 16.70 -4.89 -6.71
C TRP A 26 17.40 -6.27 -6.71
N LYS A 27 16.76 -7.29 -7.29
CA LYS A 27 17.32 -8.65 -7.39
C LYS A 27 18.59 -8.70 -8.25
N ARG A 28 18.63 -7.95 -9.35
CA ARG A 28 19.74 -7.97 -10.32
C ARG A 28 20.91 -7.07 -9.91
N ASP A 29 20.61 -5.86 -9.49
CA ASP A 29 21.58 -4.75 -9.37
C ASP A 29 21.73 -4.25 -7.92
N GLY A 30 20.96 -4.80 -6.98
CA GLY A 30 21.04 -4.48 -5.56
C GLY A 30 20.29 -3.21 -5.13
N LEU A 31 20.44 -2.88 -3.84
CA LEU A 31 19.66 -1.84 -3.16
C LEU A 31 19.90 -0.42 -3.72
N GLU A 32 21.13 -0.07 -4.08
CA GLU A 32 21.44 1.29 -4.55
C GLU A 32 20.87 1.55 -5.94
N ALA A 33 20.92 0.56 -6.84
CA ALA A 33 20.28 0.65 -8.15
C ALA A 33 18.75 0.78 -8.04
N TYR A 34 18.14 0.00 -7.13
CA TYR A 34 16.72 0.12 -6.80
C TYR A 34 16.36 1.52 -6.29
N LYS A 35 17.11 2.06 -5.33
CA LYS A 35 16.86 3.41 -4.78
C LYS A 35 16.96 4.48 -5.85
N LYS A 36 17.99 4.40 -6.71
CA LYS A 36 18.17 5.32 -7.84
C LYS A 36 16.98 5.25 -8.79
N HIS A 37 16.56 4.04 -9.19
CA HIS A 37 15.39 3.85 -10.05
C HIS A 37 14.11 4.46 -9.45
N GLN A 38 13.87 4.25 -8.15
CA GLN A 38 12.70 4.81 -7.47
C GLN A 38 12.74 6.35 -7.39
N LEU A 39 13.93 6.94 -7.25
CA LEU A 39 14.12 8.39 -7.22
C LEU A 39 13.95 9.03 -8.60
N ASP A 40 14.59 8.46 -9.62
CA ASP A 40 14.54 8.95 -11.00
C ASP A 40 13.10 8.96 -11.54
N ARG A 41 12.27 7.99 -11.08
CA ARG A 41 10.87 7.83 -11.48
C ARG A 41 9.88 8.25 -10.40
N VAL A 42 10.28 9.09 -9.44
CA VAL A 42 9.43 9.44 -8.29
C VAL A 42 8.09 10.08 -8.69
N MET A 43 8.06 10.80 -9.82
CA MET A 43 6.86 11.45 -10.37
C MET A 43 6.06 10.55 -11.32
N GLU A 44 6.58 9.39 -11.69
CA GLU A 44 5.89 8.43 -12.54
C GLU A 44 5.03 7.49 -11.67
N PRO A 45 3.69 7.55 -11.78
CA PRO A 45 2.82 6.68 -11.02
C PRO A 45 3.13 5.20 -11.28
N LEU A 46 3.12 4.40 -10.22
CA LEU A 46 3.15 2.95 -10.35
C LEU A 46 1.88 2.47 -11.05
N LYS A 47 1.99 1.39 -11.82
CA LYS A 47 0.81 0.79 -12.44
C LYS A 47 -0.06 0.09 -11.38
N PRO A 48 -1.39 -0.01 -11.59
CA PRO A 48 -2.26 -0.77 -10.70
C PRO A 48 -1.78 -2.21 -10.52
N GLY A 49 -1.73 -2.68 -9.28
CA GLY A 49 -1.45 -4.07 -8.92
C GLY A 49 -2.71 -4.93 -8.86
N VAL A 50 -2.55 -6.20 -8.49
CA VAL A 50 -3.65 -7.17 -8.44
C VAL A 50 -4.75 -6.80 -7.43
N GLY A 51 -4.39 -6.18 -6.31
CA GLY A 51 -5.32 -5.74 -5.27
C GLY A 51 -5.99 -4.39 -5.55
N PHE A 52 -5.55 -3.67 -6.60
CA PHE A 52 -5.97 -2.28 -6.84
C PHE A 52 -7.48 -2.16 -7.04
N ARG A 53 -8.08 -2.99 -7.91
CA ARG A 53 -9.51 -2.93 -8.23
C ARG A 53 -10.39 -3.31 -7.04
N LEU A 54 -9.90 -4.21 -6.17
CA LEU A 54 -10.57 -4.56 -4.94
C LEU A 54 -10.58 -3.38 -3.97
N VAL A 55 -9.42 -2.78 -3.70
CA VAL A 55 -9.30 -1.59 -2.83
C VAL A 55 -10.13 -0.43 -3.34
N GLN A 56 -10.09 -0.16 -4.65
CA GLN A 56 -10.90 0.89 -5.26
C GLN A 56 -12.41 0.65 -5.05
N SER A 57 -12.87 -0.59 -5.26
CA SER A 57 -14.27 -0.94 -5.05
C SER A 57 -14.68 -0.82 -3.59
N LEU A 58 -13.85 -1.27 -2.66
CA LEU A 58 -14.14 -1.19 -1.22
C LEU A 58 -14.18 0.24 -0.71
N LEU A 59 -13.22 1.09 -1.12
CA LEU A 59 -13.25 2.51 -0.79
C LEU A 59 -14.46 3.25 -1.38
N SER A 60 -14.98 2.80 -2.54
CA SER A 60 -16.17 3.41 -3.14
C SER A 60 -17.44 3.22 -2.32
N LEU A 61 -17.48 2.21 -1.43
CA LEU A 61 -18.62 1.98 -0.53
C LEU A 61 -18.84 3.17 0.44
N ASN A 62 -17.77 3.88 0.79
CA ASN A 62 -17.87 5.07 1.65
C ASN A 62 -18.63 6.22 0.97
N SER A 63 -18.70 6.27 -0.36
CA SER A 63 -19.44 7.32 -1.07
C SER A 63 -20.96 7.12 -1.03
N SER A 64 -21.41 5.90 -0.71
CA SER A 64 -22.84 5.52 -0.70
C SER A 64 -23.39 5.39 0.72
N ALA A 65 -22.60 5.71 1.74
CA ALA A 65 -22.94 5.54 3.14
C ALA A 65 -22.87 6.88 3.89
N ASP A 66 -23.72 7.03 4.91
CA ASP A 66 -23.72 8.23 5.77
C ASP A 66 -22.47 8.33 6.67
N LYS A 67 -21.68 7.25 6.73
CA LYS A 67 -20.46 7.11 7.53
C LYS A 67 -19.43 6.32 6.74
N GLU A 68 -18.14 6.51 7.06
CA GLU A 68 -17.08 5.66 6.51
C GLU A 68 -17.23 4.22 6.99
N LEU A 69 -17.30 3.29 6.03
CA LEU A 69 -17.44 1.85 6.28
C LEU A 69 -16.11 1.10 6.12
N VAL A 70 -15.23 1.61 5.27
CA VAL A 70 -13.96 0.99 4.94
C VAL A 70 -12.83 1.99 5.13
N GLU A 71 -11.81 1.59 5.87
CA GLU A 71 -10.52 2.26 5.88
C GLU A 71 -9.48 1.36 5.24
N VAL A 72 -8.60 1.94 4.41
CA VAL A 72 -7.47 1.21 3.85
C VAL A 72 -6.17 1.82 4.35
N VAL A 73 -5.31 0.99 4.92
CA VAL A 73 -3.99 1.34 5.43
C VAL A 73 -2.93 0.67 4.57
N LEU A 74 -1.96 1.45 4.08
CA LEU A 74 -0.84 0.88 3.32
C LEU A 74 0.31 0.50 4.25
N VAL A 75 0.77 -0.74 4.19
CA VAL A 75 1.94 -1.20 4.96
C VAL A 75 3.00 -1.69 3.99
N SER A 76 4.23 -1.19 4.06
CA SER A 76 5.26 -1.50 3.09
C SER A 76 6.58 -1.83 3.77
N ARG A 77 7.26 -2.88 3.28
CA ARG A 77 8.65 -3.18 3.65
C ARG A 77 9.65 -2.23 3.01
N ASN A 78 9.23 -1.38 2.08
CA ASN A 78 10.10 -0.37 1.50
C ASN A 78 10.53 0.66 2.54
N ASP A 79 11.66 1.30 2.32
CA ASP A 79 12.04 2.48 3.11
C ASP A 79 11.17 3.70 2.74
N SER A 80 11.18 4.72 3.59
CA SER A 80 10.39 5.94 3.40
C SER A 80 10.80 6.75 2.15
N LYS A 81 12.03 6.55 1.63
CA LYS A 81 12.51 7.22 0.41
C LYS A 81 11.85 6.60 -0.83
N ALA A 82 11.81 5.28 -0.91
CA ALA A 82 11.03 4.53 -1.91
C ALA A 82 9.51 4.73 -1.73
N GLY A 83 9.07 5.05 -0.51
CA GLY A 83 7.68 5.40 -0.21
C GLY A 83 7.15 6.67 -0.89
N LYS A 84 8.02 7.56 -1.39
CA LYS A 84 7.58 8.77 -2.12
C LYS A 84 6.82 8.43 -3.41
N ARG A 85 7.34 7.49 -4.21
CA ARG A 85 6.69 7.07 -5.46
C ARG A 85 5.35 6.39 -5.19
N VAL A 86 5.27 5.57 -4.13
CA VAL A 86 4.00 4.97 -3.67
C VAL A 86 2.99 6.05 -3.32
N ARG A 87 3.38 7.05 -2.52
CA ARG A 87 2.50 8.17 -2.14
C ARG A 87 2.04 8.99 -3.35
N ASN A 88 2.95 9.29 -4.28
CA ASN A 88 2.61 9.99 -5.52
C ASN A 88 1.63 9.17 -6.36
N SER A 89 1.75 7.84 -6.37
CA SER A 89 0.81 6.94 -7.03
C SER A 89 -0.56 6.97 -6.35
N LEU A 90 -0.63 6.90 -5.02
CA LEU A 90 -1.88 7.05 -4.27
C LEU A 90 -2.62 8.35 -4.63
N ASN A 91 -1.88 9.47 -4.64
CA ASN A 91 -2.41 10.78 -5.01
C ASN A 91 -2.89 10.81 -6.47
N HIS A 92 -2.12 10.24 -7.40
CA HIS A 92 -2.47 10.15 -8.81
C HIS A 92 -3.81 9.42 -9.02
N TYR A 93 -4.01 8.29 -8.34
CA TYR A 93 -5.23 7.49 -8.44
C TYR A 93 -6.35 7.96 -7.51
N LYS A 94 -6.11 9.00 -6.70
CA LYS A 94 -7.07 9.54 -5.73
C LYS A 94 -7.62 8.47 -4.79
N LEU A 95 -6.79 7.50 -4.42
CA LEU A 95 -7.13 6.54 -3.38
C LEU A 95 -7.03 7.28 -2.05
N GLY A 96 -8.14 7.40 -1.31
CA GLY A 96 -8.24 8.11 -0.03
C GLY A 96 -7.49 7.46 1.15
N ILE A 97 -6.31 6.89 0.88
CA ILE A 97 -5.47 6.18 1.83
C ILE A 97 -4.61 7.20 2.57
N THR A 98 -4.94 7.47 3.83
CA THR A 98 -4.29 8.51 4.66
C THR A 98 -3.27 7.94 5.64
N ARG A 99 -3.45 6.68 6.08
CA ARG A 99 -2.50 5.98 6.98
C ARG A 99 -1.58 5.07 6.18
N MET A 100 -0.27 5.19 6.47
CA MET A 100 0.75 4.35 5.84
C MET A 100 1.97 4.13 6.74
N SER A 101 2.51 2.91 6.72
CA SER A 101 3.77 2.54 7.40
C SER A 101 4.81 2.04 6.40
N PHE A 102 6.05 2.48 6.57
CA PHE A 102 7.22 2.02 5.83
C PHE A 102 8.22 1.43 6.82
N THR A 103 8.41 0.12 6.77
CA THR A 103 9.13 -0.65 7.79
C THR A 103 10.60 -0.90 7.44
N ALA A 104 11.06 -0.47 6.27
CA ALA A 104 12.46 -0.60 5.82
C ALA A 104 13.03 -2.03 5.99
N GLY A 105 12.22 -3.05 5.68
CA GLY A 105 12.58 -4.46 5.74
C GLY A 105 12.12 -5.20 6.99
N THR A 106 11.68 -4.49 8.04
CA THR A 106 11.07 -5.12 9.22
C THR A 106 9.73 -5.77 8.85
N ASP A 107 9.38 -6.82 9.58
CA ASP A 107 8.10 -7.50 9.41
C ASP A 107 6.92 -6.53 9.57
N VAL A 108 5.99 -6.61 8.62
CA VAL A 108 4.80 -5.78 8.54
C VAL A 108 3.70 -6.26 9.49
N THR A 109 3.72 -7.54 9.90
CA THR A 109 2.72 -8.14 10.79
C THR A 109 2.63 -7.41 12.14
N THR A 110 3.76 -6.90 12.63
CA THR A 110 3.85 -6.14 13.89
C THR A 110 2.99 -4.87 13.86
N TYR A 111 2.74 -4.30 12.68
CA TYR A 111 1.93 -3.10 12.52
C TYR A 111 0.44 -3.42 12.34
N LEU A 112 0.07 -4.63 11.91
CA LEU A 112 -1.31 -5.00 11.64
C LEU A 112 -2.19 -4.88 12.88
N GLN A 113 -1.71 -5.37 14.03
CA GLN A 113 -2.43 -5.27 15.29
C GLN A 113 -2.58 -3.82 15.75
N ALA A 114 -1.52 -3.00 15.62
CA ALA A 114 -1.55 -1.59 15.99
C ALA A 114 -2.53 -0.78 15.13
N TYR A 115 -2.74 -1.19 13.88
CA TYR A 115 -3.71 -0.58 12.98
C TYR A 115 -5.15 -1.03 13.20
N GLY A 116 -5.38 -2.08 14.01
CA GLY A 116 -6.70 -2.70 14.15
C GLY A 116 -7.14 -3.41 12.87
N CYS A 117 -6.21 -4.02 12.14
CA CYS A 117 -6.46 -4.65 10.85
C CYS A 117 -7.45 -5.82 10.96
N ASP A 118 -8.56 -5.75 10.23
CA ASP A 118 -9.53 -6.84 10.09
C ASP A 118 -9.19 -7.77 8.92
N LEU A 119 -8.62 -7.21 7.84
CA LEU A 119 -8.25 -7.94 6.62
C LEU A 119 -6.89 -7.48 6.10
N PHE A 120 -5.96 -8.42 5.94
CA PHE A 120 -4.65 -8.16 5.35
C PHE A 120 -4.55 -8.68 3.92
N LEU A 121 -4.18 -7.81 2.98
CA LEU A 121 -4.03 -8.13 1.55
C LEU A 121 -2.57 -8.05 1.13
N THR A 122 -2.02 -9.18 0.68
CA THR A 122 -0.64 -9.28 0.21
C THR A 122 -0.52 -10.23 -0.98
N THR A 123 0.52 -10.05 -1.78
CA THR A 123 0.92 -10.96 -2.87
C THR A 123 2.04 -11.91 -2.45
N GLU A 124 2.48 -11.82 -1.21
CA GLU A 124 3.61 -12.57 -0.66
C GLU A 124 3.09 -13.72 0.20
N GLU A 125 3.46 -14.95 -0.12
CA GLU A 125 2.94 -16.15 0.57
C GLU A 125 3.50 -16.36 1.98
N ASN A 126 4.65 -15.76 2.32
CA ASN A 126 5.36 -15.98 3.58
C ASN A 126 5.43 -14.69 4.43
N GLN A 127 4.28 -14.11 4.78
CA GLN A 127 4.18 -13.00 5.74
C GLN A 127 3.35 -13.40 6.95
#